data_AF-A0A1B3PJT2-F1
#
_entry.id   AF-A0A1B3PJT2-F1
#
_cell.length_a   1.000
_cell.length_b   1.000
_cell.length_c   1.000
_cell.angle_alpha   90.00
_cell.angle_beta   90.00
_cell.angle_gamma   90.00
#
_symmetry.space_group_name_H-M   'P 1'
#
loop_
_entity.id
_entity.type
_entity.pdbx_description
1 polymer ?
#
loop_
_entity_poly.entity_id
_entity_poly.type
_entity_poly.pdbx_seq_one_letter_code
_entity_poly.pdbx_strand_id
1 'polypeptide(L)'
;MLLQRRQLLTAAARTGLAATALALGLPHAAQAQPAYTVSAQQLHDMLAQKFPRTVPLAGLLDLTLQAPRLRLLPAVNRLGATMDVEAAGPALRRSHPGSFDVEFALRYEASDRTLRAHQLRLGRLELAGLKPSATELLNAYAPVLAEQSLREVVLHQLRPQDTALLDGLGLEPGPITVTEKGLSVAFVRKPG
;
A
#
# COMPACT_ATOMS: atom_id res chain seq x y z
N MET A 1 87.92 6.60 16.58
CA MET A 1 88.96 5.73 15.99
C MET A 1 88.48 4.29 16.14
N LEU A 2 88.37 3.55 15.03
CA LEU A 2 88.08 2.10 14.97
C LEU A 2 86.68 1.67 15.50
N LEU A 3 85.91 0.76 14.91
CA LEU A 3 85.93 0.05 13.64
C LEU A 3 84.61 -0.77 13.65
N GLN A 4 84.02 -0.94 12.47
CA GLN A 4 83.58 -2.25 11.94
C GLN A 4 82.78 -3.22 12.83
N ARG A 5 81.55 -3.56 12.41
CA ARG A 5 81.21 -4.66 11.45
C ARG A 5 81.30 -6.07 12.07
N ARG A 6 80.17 -6.76 11.90
CA ARG A 6 79.98 -8.16 11.50
C ARG A 6 79.83 -9.25 12.57
N GLN A 7 78.69 -9.93 12.41
CA GLN A 7 78.45 -11.38 12.51
C GLN A 7 78.28 -11.88 13.95
N LEU A 8 77.25 -12.66 14.27
CA LEU A 8 77.02 -14.00 13.71
C LEU A 8 75.54 -14.38 13.67
N LEU A 9 75.21 -15.13 12.62
CA LEU A 9 73.99 -15.91 12.46
C LEU A 9 73.99 -17.06 13.47
N THR A 10 72.92 -17.17 14.27
CA THR A 10 72.51 -18.46 14.84
C THR A 10 71.02 -18.63 14.61
N ALA A 11 70.72 -19.50 13.66
CA ALA A 11 69.40 -20.06 13.44
C ALA A 11 69.02 -20.97 14.61
N ALA A 12 67.81 -20.81 15.13
CA ALA A 12 67.12 -21.86 15.87
C ALA A 12 65.64 -21.79 15.51
N ALA A 13 65.23 -22.72 14.65
CA ALA A 13 63.86 -22.94 14.25
C ALA A 13 63.02 -23.36 15.45
N ARG A 14 61.86 -22.71 15.66
CA ARG A 14 60.71 -23.32 16.33
C ARG A 14 59.42 -22.86 15.66
N THR A 15 58.75 -23.85 15.09
CA THR A 15 57.38 -23.89 14.59
C THR A 15 56.40 -23.11 15.46
N GLY A 16 55.70 -22.14 14.86
CA GLY A 16 54.59 -21.43 15.47
C GLY A 16 53.42 -21.40 14.49
N LEU A 17 52.38 -22.15 14.83
CA LEU A 17 51.12 -22.36 14.11
C LEU A 17 50.52 -21.12 13.43
N ALA A 18 50.00 -21.36 12.24
CA ALA A 18 49.11 -20.46 11.50
C ALA A 18 47.92 -20.04 12.37
N ALA A 19 47.72 -18.73 12.51
CA ALA A 19 46.45 -18.13 12.92
C ALA A 19 45.93 -17.31 11.75
N THR A 20 45.40 -18.00 10.74
CA THR A 20 44.43 -17.41 9.81
C THR A 20 43.21 -17.00 10.63
N ALA A 21 43.13 -15.73 11.00
CA ALA A 21 41.92 -15.13 11.55
C ALA A 21 40.88 -15.06 10.42
N LEU A 22 40.15 -16.17 10.25
CA LEU A 22 38.93 -16.24 9.46
C LEU A 22 37.88 -15.43 10.23
N ALA A 23 37.76 -14.15 9.91
CA ALA A 23 36.63 -13.34 10.34
C ALA A 23 35.36 -13.94 9.72
N LEU A 24 34.66 -14.75 10.52
CA LEU A 24 33.35 -15.31 10.20
C LEU A 24 32.37 -14.14 10.02
N GLY A 25 32.17 -13.75 8.77
CA GLY A 25 31.02 -12.96 8.37
C GLY A 25 29.77 -13.79 8.64
N LEU A 26 29.15 -13.60 9.80
CA LEU A 26 27.81 -14.10 10.04
C LEU A 26 26.89 -13.39 9.05
N PRO A 27 26.20 -14.10 8.14
CA PRO A 27 25.13 -13.49 7.39
C PRO A 27 24.08 -13.07 8.43
N HIS A 28 23.81 -11.77 8.52
CA HIS A 28 22.59 -11.28 9.14
C HIS A 28 21.44 -11.92 8.35
N ALA A 29 20.95 -13.06 8.82
CA ALA A 29 19.69 -13.61 8.37
C ALA A 29 18.66 -12.53 8.74
N ALA A 30 18.24 -11.75 7.75
CA ALA A 30 17.11 -10.86 7.89
C ALA A 30 15.94 -11.72 8.38
N GLN A 31 15.63 -11.64 9.67
CA GLN A 31 14.49 -12.37 10.23
C GLN A 31 13.26 -11.89 9.46
N ALA A 32 12.70 -12.76 8.63
CA ALA A 32 11.48 -12.46 7.89
C ALA A 32 10.41 -12.12 8.93
N GLN A 33 10.00 -10.84 8.96
CA GLN A 33 8.93 -10.41 9.85
C GLN A 33 7.67 -11.20 9.46
N PRO A 34 6.92 -11.74 10.45
CA PRO A 34 5.71 -12.47 10.14
C PRO A 34 4.75 -11.52 9.40
N ALA A 35 4.22 -11.99 8.27
CA ALA A 35 3.36 -11.22 7.41
C ALA A 35 2.24 -12.09 6.86
N TYR A 36 1.10 -11.47 6.59
CA TYR A 36 -0.04 -12.10 5.95
C TYR A 36 -0.20 -11.58 4.53
N THR A 37 -0.35 -12.50 3.57
CA THR A 37 -0.52 -12.15 2.17
C THR A 37 -2.00 -12.27 1.77
N VAL A 38 -2.53 -11.20 1.20
CA VAL A 38 -3.83 -11.18 0.52
C VAL A 38 -3.58 -11.23 -0.97
N SER A 39 -4.04 -12.28 -1.66
CA SER A 39 -3.83 -12.42 -3.09
C SER A 39 -4.67 -11.43 -3.91
N ALA A 40 -4.23 -11.15 -5.14
CA ALA A 40 -5.01 -10.34 -6.09
C ALA A 40 -6.43 -10.90 -6.31
N GLN A 41 -6.57 -12.23 -6.36
CA GLN A 41 -7.87 -12.89 -6.49
C GLN A 41 -8.76 -12.64 -5.27
N GLN A 42 -8.21 -12.81 -4.07
CA GLN A 42 -8.96 -12.53 -2.83
C GLN A 42 -9.43 -11.08 -2.76
N LEU A 43 -8.60 -10.12 -3.17
CA LEU A 43 -9.01 -8.72 -3.27
C LEU A 43 -10.17 -8.53 -4.23
N HIS A 44 -10.12 -9.17 -5.40
CA HIS A 44 -11.19 -9.10 -6.38
C HIS A 44 -12.50 -9.67 -5.82
N ASP A 45 -12.45 -10.84 -5.18
CA ASP A 45 -13.63 -11.49 -4.59
C ASP A 45 -14.24 -10.63 -3.46
N MET A 46 -13.40 -9.98 -2.64
CA MET A 46 -13.84 -9.05 -1.59
C MET A 46 -14.51 -7.80 -2.18
N LEU A 47 -14.01 -7.30 -3.31
CA LEU A 47 -14.60 -6.16 -4.01
C LEU A 47 -15.94 -6.54 -4.65
N ALA A 48 -16.03 -7.70 -5.29
CA ALA A 48 -17.26 -8.15 -5.94
C ALA A 48 -18.46 -8.19 -4.97
N GLN A 49 -18.22 -8.44 -3.68
CA GLN A 49 -19.27 -8.45 -2.65
C GLN A 49 -19.71 -7.06 -2.17
N LYS A 50 -18.91 -6.02 -2.41
CA LYS A 50 -19.14 -4.65 -1.92
C LYS A 50 -19.72 -3.72 -2.99
N PHE A 51 -19.79 -4.18 -4.22
CA PHE A 51 -20.24 -3.41 -5.38
C PHE A 51 -21.46 -4.10 -6.04
N PRO A 52 -22.32 -3.35 -6.73
CA PRO A 52 -22.24 -1.91 -6.99
C PRO A 52 -22.47 -1.05 -5.74
N ARG A 53 -21.94 0.18 -5.74
CA ARG A 53 -22.09 1.14 -4.64
C ARG A 53 -22.48 2.51 -5.19
N THR A 54 -23.52 3.10 -4.63
CA THR A 54 -23.92 4.48 -4.96
C THR A 54 -23.28 5.47 -4.00
N VAL A 55 -22.66 6.52 -4.55
CA VAL A 55 -22.04 7.61 -3.81
C VAL A 55 -22.73 8.92 -4.20
N PRO A 56 -23.38 9.61 -3.24
CA PRO A 56 -23.97 10.91 -3.50
C PRO A 56 -22.87 11.99 -3.59
N LEU A 57 -22.93 12.81 -4.62
CA LEU A 57 -22.08 13.98 -4.83
C LEU A 57 -22.89 15.26 -4.60
N ALA A 58 -22.73 15.82 -3.41
CA ALA A 58 -23.30 17.11 -3.00
C ALA A 58 -24.81 17.26 -3.25
N GLY A 59 -25.56 16.14 -3.28
CA GLY A 59 -27.02 16.12 -3.48
C GLY A 59 -27.50 16.42 -4.90
N LEU A 60 -26.61 16.64 -5.87
CA LEU A 60 -26.97 16.97 -7.26
C LEU A 60 -26.81 15.78 -8.21
N LEU A 61 -25.90 14.88 -7.87
CA LEU A 61 -25.54 13.72 -8.67
C LEU A 61 -25.33 12.52 -7.75
N ASP A 62 -25.77 11.36 -8.19
CA ASP A 62 -25.45 10.06 -7.63
C ASP A 62 -24.57 9.31 -8.63
N LEU A 63 -23.42 8.83 -8.14
CA LEU A 63 -22.53 7.96 -8.90
C LEU A 63 -22.72 6.51 -8.45
N THR A 64 -23.28 5.69 -9.31
CA THR A 64 -23.29 4.24 -9.13
C THR A 64 -21.98 3.68 -9.66
N LEU A 65 -21.10 3.31 -8.74
CA LEU A 65 -19.81 2.71 -9.02
C LEU A 65 -19.98 1.19 -9.20
N GLN A 66 -19.43 0.65 -10.28
CA GLN A 66 -19.32 -0.79 -10.49
C GLN A 66 -18.07 -1.37 -9.81
N ALA A 67 -17.99 -2.70 -9.73
CA ALA A 67 -16.84 -3.38 -9.16
C ALA A 67 -15.54 -2.92 -9.87
N PRO A 68 -14.54 -2.40 -9.13
CA PRO A 68 -13.35 -1.84 -9.73
C PRO A 68 -12.40 -2.94 -10.22
N ARG A 69 -11.74 -2.67 -11.35
CA ARG A 69 -10.58 -3.41 -11.85
C ARG A 69 -9.34 -2.86 -11.15
N LEU A 70 -8.71 -3.68 -10.30
CA LEU A 70 -7.50 -3.29 -9.57
C LEU A 70 -6.23 -3.47 -10.40
N ARG A 71 -5.30 -2.55 -10.24
CA ARG A 71 -3.91 -2.62 -10.69
C ARG A 71 -2.98 -2.59 -9.48
N LEU A 72 -2.07 -3.55 -9.39
CA LEU A 72 -1.02 -3.57 -8.38
C LEU A 72 0.15 -2.73 -8.88
N LEU A 73 0.56 -1.71 -8.12
CA LEU A 73 1.66 -0.80 -8.49
C LEU A 73 2.78 -0.90 -7.43
N PRO A 74 3.52 -2.02 -7.38
CA PRO A 74 4.50 -2.30 -6.33
C PRO A 74 5.67 -1.31 -6.32
N ALA A 75 6.11 -0.83 -7.50
CA ALA A 75 7.21 0.13 -7.63
C ALA A 75 6.99 1.45 -6.84
N VAL A 76 5.72 1.79 -6.56
CA VAL A 76 5.33 2.99 -5.81
C VAL A 76 4.49 2.66 -4.58
N ASN A 77 4.38 1.39 -4.22
CA ASN A 77 3.56 0.86 -3.13
C ASN A 77 2.09 1.35 -3.15
N ARG A 78 1.42 1.23 -4.31
CA ARG A 78 0.04 1.72 -4.51
C ARG A 78 -0.87 0.71 -5.20
N LEU A 79 -2.17 0.94 -5.05
CA LEU A 79 -3.21 0.33 -5.87
C LEU A 79 -3.79 1.37 -6.81
N GLY A 80 -3.96 1.00 -8.07
CA GLY A 80 -4.85 1.68 -9.00
C GLY A 80 -6.19 0.97 -9.05
N ALA A 81 -7.29 1.71 -9.19
CA ALA A 81 -8.63 1.18 -9.37
C ALA A 81 -9.32 1.94 -10.49
N THR A 82 -9.71 1.22 -11.55
CA THR A 82 -10.60 1.75 -12.59
C THR A 82 -11.97 1.15 -12.40
N MET A 83 -12.99 2.00 -12.37
CA MET A 83 -14.38 1.57 -12.27
C MET A 83 -15.20 2.16 -13.41
N ASP A 84 -16.07 1.32 -13.95
CA ASP A 84 -17.18 1.79 -14.77
C ASP A 84 -18.19 2.44 -13.81
N VAL A 85 -18.74 3.58 -14.22
CA VAL A 85 -19.68 4.35 -13.39
C VAL A 85 -20.92 4.70 -14.17
N GLU A 86 -22.01 4.89 -13.44
CA GLU A 86 -23.23 5.43 -13.98
C GLU A 86 -23.66 6.63 -13.14
N ALA A 87 -23.80 7.78 -13.80
CA ALA A 87 -24.10 9.05 -13.18
C ALA A 87 -25.54 9.47 -13.48
N ALA A 88 -26.32 9.67 -12.42
CA ALA A 88 -27.70 10.15 -12.51
C ALA A 88 -27.95 11.24 -11.46
N GLY A 89 -29.01 12.04 -11.61
CA GLY A 89 -29.38 13.02 -10.59
C GLY A 89 -30.14 14.21 -11.16
N PRO A 90 -30.66 15.12 -10.29
CA PRO A 90 -31.46 16.27 -10.72
C PRO A 90 -30.77 17.21 -11.71
N ALA A 91 -29.43 17.29 -11.65
CA ALA A 91 -28.65 18.10 -12.58
C ALA A 91 -28.56 17.48 -13.99
N LEU A 92 -28.86 16.19 -14.14
CA LEU A 92 -28.79 15.44 -15.39
C LEU A 92 -30.19 15.07 -15.90
N ARG A 93 -30.41 15.17 -17.21
CA ARG A 93 -31.71 14.81 -17.81
C ARG A 93 -31.98 13.31 -17.85
N ARG A 94 -30.92 12.51 -17.83
CA ARG A 94 -30.92 11.05 -17.89
C ARG A 94 -29.66 10.52 -17.22
N SER A 95 -29.57 9.21 -17.08
CA SER A 95 -28.35 8.56 -16.64
C SER A 95 -27.26 8.59 -17.73
N HIS A 96 -26.01 8.78 -17.31
CA HIS A 96 -24.84 8.82 -18.19
C HIS A 96 -23.79 7.80 -17.74
N PRO A 97 -23.42 6.83 -18.59
CA PRO A 97 -22.33 5.92 -18.29
C PRO A 97 -20.98 6.65 -18.40
N GLY A 98 -19.98 6.11 -17.72
CA GLY A 98 -18.65 6.68 -17.72
C GLY A 98 -17.62 5.80 -17.06
N SER A 99 -16.46 6.39 -16.79
CA SER A 99 -15.36 5.75 -16.07
C SER A 99 -14.72 6.70 -15.06
N PHE A 100 -14.15 6.10 -14.01
CA PHE A 100 -13.41 6.80 -12.99
C PHE A 100 -12.17 6.01 -12.59
N ASP A 101 -11.05 6.71 -12.48
CA ASP A 101 -9.77 6.16 -12.05
C ASP A 101 -9.33 6.78 -10.72
N VAL A 102 -8.75 5.96 -9.86
CA VAL A 102 -8.12 6.43 -8.62
C VAL A 102 -6.89 5.59 -8.30
N GLU A 103 -5.83 6.25 -7.82
CA GLU A 103 -4.71 5.56 -7.18
C GLU A 103 -4.62 5.93 -5.71
N PHE A 104 -4.28 4.98 -4.85
CA PHE A 104 -4.16 5.22 -3.42
C PHE A 104 -3.12 4.29 -2.79
N ALA A 105 -2.57 4.74 -1.67
CA ALA A 105 -1.80 3.89 -0.77
C ALA A 105 -2.73 3.31 0.31
N LEU A 106 -2.32 2.20 0.91
CA LEU A 106 -3.07 1.54 1.98
C LEU A 106 -2.34 1.67 3.30
N ARG A 107 -3.11 1.94 4.36
CA ARG A 107 -2.63 1.84 5.73
C ARG A 107 -3.66 1.21 6.65
N TYR A 108 -3.16 0.58 7.69
CA TYR A 108 -3.96 0.19 8.83
C TYR A 108 -3.96 1.31 9.88
N GLU A 109 -5.12 1.55 10.49
CA GLU A 109 -5.29 2.44 11.63
C GLU A 109 -5.68 1.58 12.84
N ALA A 110 -4.75 1.47 13.80
CA ALA A 110 -4.93 0.61 14.97
C ALA A 110 -6.00 1.16 15.93
N SER A 111 -6.16 2.50 16.01
CA SER A 111 -7.07 3.14 16.96
C SER A 111 -8.54 2.75 16.77
N ASP A 112 -8.98 2.53 15.54
CA ASP A 112 -10.36 2.15 15.20
C ASP A 112 -10.46 0.83 14.40
N ARG A 113 -9.33 0.14 14.21
CA ARG A 113 -9.17 -1.11 13.45
C ARG A 113 -9.63 -0.98 12.00
N THR A 114 -9.32 0.14 11.34
CA THR A 114 -9.73 0.36 9.95
C THR A 114 -8.59 0.17 8.95
N LEU A 115 -8.90 -0.42 7.81
CA LEU A 115 -8.11 -0.35 6.59
C LEU A 115 -8.52 0.91 5.83
N ARG A 116 -7.56 1.81 5.60
CA ARG A 116 -7.80 3.11 4.97
C ARG A 116 -7.02 3.26 3.66
N ALA A 117 -7.69 3.81 2.65
CA ALA A 117 -7.03 4.42 1.51
C ALA A 117 -6.56 5.82 1.93
N HIS A 118 -5.31 6.14 1.65
CA HIS A 118 -4.73 7.45 1.93
C HIS A 118 -3.89 7.93 0.74
N GLN A 119 -3.54 9.22 0.76
CA GLN A 119 -2.86 9.90 -0.34
C GLN A 119 -3.56 9.61 -1.68
N LEU A 120 -4.86 9.86 -1.76
CA LEU A 120 -5.58 9.53 -2.99
C LEU A 120 -5.08 10.43 -4.13
N ARG A 121 -4.99 9.84 -5.31
CA ARG A 121 -4.78 10.53 -6.58
C ARG A 121 -5.99 10.23 -7.42
N LEU A 122 -6.95 11.12 -7.38
CA LEU A 122 -8.18 10.98 -8.15
C LEU A 122 -7.88 11.34 -9.60
N GLY A 123 -8.25 10.45 -10.51
CA GLY A 123 -8.27 10.71 -11.93
C GLY A 123 -9.47 11.56 -12.32
N ARG A 124 -9.63 11.76 -13.63
CA ARG A 124 -10.78 12.46 -14.18
C ARG A 124 -11.99 11.52 -14.18
N LEU A 125 -13.15 12.04 -13.80
CA LEU A 125 -14.44 11.41 -14.08
C LEU A 125 -14.81 11.71 -15.53
N GLU A 126 -14.92 10.68 -16.36
CA GLU A 126 -15.30 10.81 -17.76
C GLU A 126 -16.70 10.24 -17.95
N LEU A 127 -17.66 11.08 -18.33
CA LEU A 127 -19.03 10.66 -18.62
C LEU A 127 -19.34 10.84 -20.10
N ALA A 128 -19.92 9.82 -20.71
CA ALA A 128 -20.25 9.81 -22.13
C ALA A 128 -21.48 10.67 -22.44
N GLY A 129 -21.41 11.42 -23.54
CA GLY A 129 -22.56 12.14 -24.09
C GLY A 129 -23.05 13.32 -23.24
N LEU A 130 -22.19 13.88 -22.38
CA LEU A 130 -22.49 15.12 -21.68
C LEU A 130 -22.51 16.31 -22.63
N LYS A 131 -23.43 17.23 -22.36
CA LYS A 131 -23.43 18.55 -23.02
C LYS A 131 -22.31 19.42 -22.43
N PRO A 132 -21.82 20.44 -23.16
CA PRO A 132 -20.78 21.35 -22.67
C PRO A 132 -21.10 21.95 -21.29
N SER A 133 -22.34 22.39 -21.07
CA SER A 133 -22.78 22.96 -19.79
C SER A 133 -22.72 21.97 -18.61
N ALA A 134 -22.95 20.67 -18.86
CA ALA A 134 -22.82 19.65 -17.82
C ALA A 134 -21.35 19.29 -17.55
N THR A 135 -20.50 19.42 -18.58
CA THR A 135 -19.04 19.24 -18.45
C THR A 135 -18.42 20.36 -17.61
N GLU A 136 -18.87 21.60 -17.79
CA GLU A 136 -18.46 22.74 -16.96
C GLU A 136 -18.82 22.53 -15.49
N LEU A 137 -20.02 22.01 -15.20
CA LEU A 137 -20.42 21.66 -13.84
C LEU A 137 -19.46 20.63 -13.23
N LEU A 138 -19.14 19.55 -13.93
CA LEU A 138 -18.18 18.55 -13.44
C LEU A 138 -16.79 19.14 -13.19
N ASN A 139 -16.32 20.00 -14.08
CA ASN A 139 -15.03 20.68 -13.92
C ASN A 139 -15.03 21.61 -12.70
N ALA A 140 -16.15 22.25 -12.38
CA ALA A 140 -16.31 23.07 -11.18
C ALA A 140 -16.22 22.24 -9.88
N TYR A 141 -16.46 20.92 -9.93
CA TYR A 141 -16.28 20.01 -8.79
C TYR A 141 -14.86 19.46 -8.65
N ALA A 142 -13.98 19.68 -9.63
CA ALA A 142 -12.59 19.22 -9.55
C ALA A 142 -11.85 19.68 -8.27
N PRO A 143 -12.03 20.92 -7.77
CA PRO A 143 -11.43 21.34 -6.50
C PRO A 143 -11.95 20.55 -5.29
N VAL A 144 -13.24 20.21 -5.26
CA VAL A 144 -13.84 19.41 -4.18
C VAL A 144 -13.26 17.99 -4.18
N LEU A 145 -13.09 17.40 -5.36
CA LEU A 145 -12.41 16.12 -5.49
C LEU A 145 -10.95 16.23 -5.01
N ALA A 146 -10.25 17.31 -5.36
CA ALA A 146 -8.89 17.55 -4.88
C ALA A 146 -8.83 17.62 -3.34
N GLU A 147 -9.76 18.30 -2.67
CA GLU A 147 -9.86 18.31 -1.21
C GLU A 147 -10.16 16.93 -0.62
N GLN A 148 -11.07 16.18 -1.24
CA GLN A 148 -11.36 14.80 -0.83
C GLN A 148 -10.15 13.89 -0.99
N SER A 149 -9.27 14.16 -1.96
CA SER A 149 -8.05 13.38 -2.17
C SER A 149 -7.04 13.50 -1.02
N LEU A 150 -7.13 14.60 -0.25
CA LEU A 150 -6.35 14.84 0.97
C LEU A 150 -6.88 14.05 2.17
N ARG A 151 -8.16 13.64 2.13
CA ARG A 151 -8.79 12.88 3.20
C ARG A 151 -8.51 11.40 3.03
N GLU A 152 -8.62 10.66 4.12
CA GLU A 152 -8.55 9.20 4.08
C GLU A 152 -9.94 8.61 3.92
N VAL A 153 -10.02 7.47 3.24
CA VAL A 153 -11.26 6.74 3.04
C VAL A 153 -11.17 5.40 3.74
N VAL A 154 -12.08 5.14 4.68
CA VAL A 154 -12.23 3.82 5.31
C VAL A 154 -12.78 2.84 4.29
N LEU A 155 -11.98 1.83 3.93
CA LEU A 155 -12.36 0.79 2.97
C LEU A 155 -13.03 -0.39 3.67
N HIS A 156 -12.53 -0.74 4.85
CA HIS A 156 -13.04 -1.83 5.65
C HIS A 156 -12.68 -1.61 7.12
N GLN A 157 -13.60 -1.94 8.01
CA GLN A 157 -13.33 -2.02 9.44
C GLN A 157 -13.20 -3.50 9.81
N LEU A 158 -12.06 -3.87 10.39
CA LEU A 158 -11.82 -5.23 10.83
C LEU A 158 -12.63 -5.48 12.10
N ARG A 159 -13.26 -6.66 12.19
CA ARG A 159 -13.97 -7.03 13.41
C ARG A 159 -12.95 -7.42 14.47
N PRO A 160 -13.25 -7.24 15.77
CA PRO A 160 -12.34 -7.65 16.85
C PRO A 160 -11.87 -9.10 16.71
N GLN A 161 -12.78 -10.01 16.35
CA GLN A 161 -12.45 -11.43 16.11
C GLN A 161 -11.44 -11.66 14.98
N ASP A 162 -11.35 -10.77 13.99
CA ASP A 162 -10.41 -10.90 12.88
C ASP A 162 -8.96 -10.57 13.32
N THR A 163 -8.80 -9.87 14.45
CA THR A 163 -7.49 -9.46 15.01
C THR A 163 -7.13 -10.15 16.33
N ALA A 164 -8.06 -10.93 16.92
CA ALA A 164 -7.92 -11.51 18.25
C ALA A 164 -6.66 -12.38 18.45
N LEU A 165 -6.27 -13.15 17.44
CA LEU A 165 -5.04 -13.96 17.51
C LEU A 165 -3.78 -13.09 17.57
N LEU A 166 -3.71 -12.02 16.78
CA LEU A 166 -2.60 -11.07 16.81
C LEU A 166 -2.59 -10.34 18.15
N ASP A 167 -3.76 -9.89 18.61
CA ASP A 167 -3.95 -9.20 19.87
C ASP A 167 -3.41 -10.02 21.06
N GLY A 168 -3.72 -11.32 21.11
CA GLY A 168 -3.23 -12.23 22.16
C GLY A 168 -1.72 -12.45 22.14
N LEU A 169 -1.05 -12.19 21.01
CA LEU A 169 0.40 -12.24 20.86
C LEU A 169 1.08 -10.87 21.10
N GLY A 170 0.30 -9.84 21.45
CA GLY A 170 0.81 -8.47 21.55
C GLY A 170 1.22 -7.88 20.20
N LEU A 171 0.63 -8.39 19.11
CA LEU A 171 0.88 -7.97 17.73
C LEU A 171 -0.32 -7.23 17.15
N GLU A 172 -0.08 -6.41 16.15
CA GLU A 172 -1.10 -5.77 15.33
C GLU A 172 -0.66 -5.71 13.85
N PRO A 173 -1.62 -5.53 12.92
CA PRO A 173 -1.27 -5.23 11.53
C PRO A 173 -0.42 -3.96 11.44
N GLY A 174 0.68 -4.04 10.72
CA GLY A 174 1.63 -2.97 10.50
C GLY A 174 1.61 -2.47 9.06
N PRO A 175 2.76 -2.04 8.51
CA PRO A 175 2.87 -1.56 7.15
C PRO A 175 2.32 -2.55 6.12
N ILE A 176 1.55 -2.02 5.16
CA ILE A 176 0.99 -2.76 4.03
C ILE A 176 1.86 -2.49 2.81
N THR A 177 2.33 -3.57 2.18
CA THR A 177 3.15 -3.53 0.96
C THR A 177 2.39 -4.14 -0.21
N VAL A 178 2.28 -3.40 -1.30
CA VAL A 178 1.78 -3.89 -2.58
C VAL A 178 2.89 -4.67 -3.26
N THR A 179 2.56 -5.88 -3.72
CA THR A 179 3.45 -6.80 -4.42
C THR A 179 2.85 -7.14 -5.79
N GLU A 180 3.61 -7.82 -6.64
CA GLU A 180 3.10 -8.34 -7.92
C GLU A 180 1.95 -9.35 -7.77
N LYS A 181 1.82 -9.98 -6.59
CA LYS A 181 0.85 -11.07 -6.33
C LYS A 181 -0.36 -10.63 -5.49
N GLY A 182 -0.31 -9.43 -4.92
CA GLY A 182 -1.34 -8.91 -4.01
C GLY A 182 -0.74 -8.01 -2.93
N LEU A 183 -1.29 -8.06 -1.71
CA LEU A 183 -0.83 -7.27 -0.58
C LEU A 183 -0.11 -8.15 0.43
N SER A 184 0.96 -7.62 1.02
CA SER A 184 1.62 -8.18 2.20
C SER A 184 1.38 -7.24 3.39
N VAL A 185 0.79 -7.76 4.45
CA VAL A 185 0.55 -7.03 5.70
C VAL A 185 1.55 -7.53 6.72
N ALA A 186 2.51 -6.68 7.10
CA ALA A 186 3.44 -7.03 8.16
C ALA A 186 2.72 -7.07 9.51
N PHE A 187 3.25 -7.84 10.46
CA PHE A 187 2.82 -7.79 11.86
C PHE A 187 3.89 -7.13 12.72
N VAL A 188 3.46 -6.18 13.53
CA VAL A 188 4.33 -5.40 14.43
C VAL A 188 3.88 -5.56 15.87
N ARG A 189 4.78 -5.32 16.82
CA ARG A 189 4.40 -5.28 18.24
C ARG A 189 3.54 -4.06 18.51
N LYS A 190 2.52 -4.22 19.34
CA LYS A 190 1.71 -3.09 19.82
C LYS A 190 2.59 -2.12 20.61
N PRO A 191 2.45 -0.80 20.40
CA PRO A 191 3.03 0.17 21.31
C PRO A 191 2.41 -0.03 22.69
N GLY A 192 3.26 -0.25 23.69
CA GLY A 192 2.86 -0.52 25.08
C GLY A 192 2.33 0.69 25.81
#